data_AF-A0A945G6F5-F1
#
_entry.id   AF-A0A945G6F5-F1
#
_cell.length_a   1.000
_cell.length_b   1.000
_cell.length_c   1.000
_cell.angle_alpha   90.00
_cell.angle_beta   90.00
_cell.angle_gamma   90.00
#
_symmetry.space_group_name_H-M   'P 1'
#
loop_
_entity.id
_entity.type
_entity.pdbx_description
1 polymer ?
#
loop_
_entity_poly.entity_id
_entity_poly.type
_entity_poly.pdbx_seq_one_letter_code
_entity_poly.pdbx_strand_id
1 'polypeptide(L)'
;GASRDPMRAVQTKRYLYIFNPWSNGERVFATATTGTVTYRRLVDLAKQDNRLAKRLDLYKHRVPEELYDVANDPDCLHNLIDESGHQAALPSLRSELEGWMKRTKDPMLAVFQKRNDVACREAYVRKEEEEALERRKQRRGKQRSKRAPSKQSARL
;
A
#
# COMPACT_ATOMS: atom_id res chain seq x y z
N GLY A 1 2.08 -4.74 11.88
CA GLY A 1 0.63 -4.95 11.65
C GLY A 1 0.41 -6.28 10.97
N ALA A 2 -0.85 -6.70 10.85
CA ALA A 2 -1.25 -7.79 9.96
C ALA A 2 -1.55 -7.29 8.54
N SER A 3 -2.10 -6.06 8.42
CA SER A 3 -2.35 -5.36 7.14
C SER A 3 -1.12 -5.35 6.24
N ARG A 4 -1.37 -5.53 4.94
CA ARG A 4 -0.38 -5.46 3.88
C ARG A 4 -0.81 -4.44 2.85
N ASP A 5 -0.03 -3.36 2.78
CA ASP A 5 -0.29 -2.23 1.90
C ASP A 5 0.85 -2.06 0.86
N PRO A 6 1.15 -3.07 0.02
CA PRO A 6 2.27 -3.01 -0.91
C PRO A 6 2.01 -2.02 -2.03
N MET A 7 2.99 -1.16 -2.33
CA MET A 7 2.91 -0.15 -3.39
C MET A 7 4.12 -0.26 -4.31
N ARG A 8 3.96 0.13 -5.57
CA ARG A 8 5.05 0.28 -6.54
C ARG A 8 4.88 1.59 -7.29
N ALA A 9 5.99 2.23 -7.65
CA ALA A 9 5.93 3.50 -8.34
C ALA A 9 7.08 3.63 -9.33
N VAL A 10 6.86 4.46 -10.34
CA VAL A 10 7.91 5.00 -11.21
C VAL A 10 7.78 6.51 -11.24
N GLN A 11 8.91 7.19 -11.14
CA GLN A 11 8.98 8.64 -11.22
C GLN A 11 9.94 9.04 -12.33
N THR A 12 9.46 9.89 -13.23
CA THR A 12 10.25 10.58 -14.25
C THR A 12 10.46 12.03 -13.83
N LYS A 13 11.14 12.84 -14.65
CA LYS A 13 11.27 14.28 -14.39
C LYS A 13 9.92 15.01 -14.29
N ARG A 14 8.89 14.52 -14.98
CA ARG A 14 7.58 15.19 -15.07
C ARG A 14 6.47 14.46 -14.35
N TYR A 15 6.46 13.13 -14.36
CA TYR A 15 5.35 12.34 -13.83
C TYR A 15 5.77 11.38 -12.73
N LEU A 16 4.89 11.22 -11.74
CA LEU A 16 4.91 10.13 -10.76
C LEU A 16 3.69 9.25 -10.99
N TYR A 17 3.91 7.96 -11.24
CA TYR A 17 2.86 6.95 -11.31
C TYR A 17 3.02 5.97 -10.15
N ILE A 18 1.93 5.69 -9.44
CA ILE A 18 1.89 4.78 -8.29
C ILE A 18 0.81 3.72 -8.52
N PHE A 19 1.15 2.47 -8.24
CA PHE A 19 0.23 1.33 -8.21
C PHE A 19 0.05 0.84 -6.77
N ASN A 20 -1.20 0.87 -6.31
CA ASN A 20 -1.63 0.46 -4.97
C ASN A 20 -2.63 -0.72 -5.08
N PRO A 21 -2.18 -1.96 -5.29
CA PRO A 21 -3.08 -3.10 -5.45
C PRO A 21 -3.97 -3.38 -4.23
N TRP A 22 -3.59 -2.88 -3.06
CA TRP A 22 -4.39 -2.97 -1.83
C TRP A 22 -5.54 -1.97 -1.75
N SER A 23 -5.58 -0.94 -2.59
CA SER A 23 -6.68 -0.01 -2.55
C SER A 23 -7.92 -0.63 -3.20
N ASN A 24 -9.01 -0.70 -2.43
CA ASN A 24 -10.32 -1.19 -2.87
C ASN A 24 -11.46 -0.24 -2.46
N GLY A 25 -11.13 0.96 -1.99
CA GLY A 25 -12.09 1.96 -1.50
C GLY A 25 -12.56 1.75 -0.05
N GLU A 26 -12.35 0.57 0.54
CA GLU A 26 -12.80 0.24 1.90
C GLU A 26 -11.63 0.04 2.87
N ARG A 27 -10.52 -0.56 2.40
CA ARG A 27 -9.34 -0.85 3.21
C ARG A 27 -8.67 0.46 3.64
N VAL A 28 -8.45 0.62 4.95
CA VAL A 28 -7.78 1.78 5.53
C VAL A 28 -6.29 1.50 5.67
N PHE A 29 -5.46 2.39 5.11
CA PHE A 29 -4.01 2.31 5.13
C PHE A 29 -3.46 2.20 6.56
N ALA A 30 -2.77 1.09 6.84
CA ALA A 30 -2.28 0.80 8.18
C ALA A 30 -0.89 1.42 8.40
N THR A 31 -0.84 2.64 8.94
CA THR A 31 0.41 3.36 9.24
C THR A 31 0.50 3.80 10.70
N ALA A 32 1.71 3.77 11.26
CA ALA A 32 2.01 4.22 12.62
C ALA A 32 1.70 5.71 12.84
N THR A 33 1.61 6.49 11.76
CA THR A 33 1.36 7.94 11.80
C THR A 33 -0.08 8.28 12.20
N THR A 34 -1.03 7.34 12.08
CA THR A 34 -2.42 7.53 12.56
C THR A 34 -2.53 7.73 14.07
N GLY A 35 -1.53 7.30 14.85
CA GLY A 35 -1.49 7.51 16.30
C GLY A 35 -0.96 8.88 16.75
N THR A 36 -0.57 9.76 15.83
CA THR A 36 0.10 11.04 16.16
C THR A 36 -0.89 12.16 16.51
N VAL A 37 -0.41 13.17 17.24
CA VAL A 37 -1.18 14.41 17.52
C VAL A 37 -1.55 15.15 16.23
N THR A 38 -0.64 15.17 15.26
CA THR A 38 -0.85 15.83 13.96
C THR A 38 -1.96 15.15 13.17
N TYR A 39 -2.00 13.82 13.13
CA TYR A 39 -3.08 13.10 12.46
C TYR A 39 -4.43 13.36 13.11
N ARG A 40 -4.53 13.31 14.45
CA ARG A 40 -5.77 13.64 15.16
C ARG A 40 -6.24 15.06 14.83
N ARG A 41 -5.32 16.02 14.80
CA ARG A 41 -5.64 17.41 14.42
C ARG A 41 -6.15 17.51 12.98
N LEU A 42 -5.54 16.80 12.03
CA LEU A 42 -6.02 16.72 10.65
C LEU A 42 -7.44 16.16 10.59
N VAL A 43 -7.74 15.08 11.32
CA VAL A 43 -9.08 14.49 11.40
C VAL A 43 -10.11 15.48 11.92
N ASP A 44 -9.77 16.27 12.95
CA ASP A 44 -10.68 17.26 13.50
C ASP A 44 -10.94 18.42 12.53
N LEU A 45 -9.90 18.91 11.86
CA LEU A 45 -10.03 19.97 10.85
C LEU A 45 -10.82 19.50 9.62
N ALA A 46 -10.63 18.25 9.20
CA ALA A 46 -11.35 17.64 8.09
C ALA A 46 -12.88 17.57 8.29
N LYS A 47 -13.38 17.64 9.53
CA LYS A 47 -14.84 17.71 9.80
C LYS A 47 -15.46 19.02 9.32
N GLN A 48 -14.67 20.08 9.17
CA GLN A 48 -15.12 21.44 8.84
C GLN A 48 -14.57 21.94 7.51
N ASP A 49 -13.52 21.31 6.97
CA ASP A 49 -12.88 21.68 5.71
C ASP A 49 -12.96 20.51 4.71
N ASN A 50 -13.75 20.70 3.64
CA ASN A 50 -13.95 19.70 2.59
C ASN A 50 -12.66 19.35 1.83
N ARG A 51 -11.71 20.30 1.69
CA ARG A 51 -10.42 20.05 1.05
C ARG A 51 -9.59 19.09 1.91
N LEU A 52 -9.57 19.31 3.22
CA LEU A 52 -8.89 18.41 4.17
C LEU A 52 -9.61 17.06 4.27
N ALA A 53 -10.94 17.03 4.20
CA ALA A 53 -11.72 15.79 4.14
C ALA A 53 -11.31 14.92 2.94
N LYS A 54 -11.27 15.50 1.74
CA LYS A 54 -10.81 14.80 0.53
C LYS A 54 -9.37 14.30 0.65
N ARG A 55 -8.46 15.11 1.20
CA ARG A 55 -7.06 14.69 1.38
C ARG A 55 -6.92 13.57 2.41
N LEU A 56 -7.69 13.63 3.49
CA LEU A 56 -7.72 12.58 4.51
C LEU A 56 -8.31 11.28 3.97
N ASP A 57 -9.35 11.37 3.14
CA ASP A 57 -9.96 10.21 2.49
C ASP A 57 -8.97 9.52 1.53
N LEU A 58 -8.34 10.28 0.64
CA LEU A 58 -7.30 9.76 -0.25
C LEU A 58 -6.12 9.16 0.54
N TYR A 59 -5.72 9.77 1.65
CA TYR A 59 -4.68 9.25 2.53
C TYR A 59 -5.06 7.90 3.15
N LYS A 60 -6.33 7.70 3.51
CA LYS A 60 -6.82 6.46 4.12
C LYS A 60 -7.02 5.34 3.11
N HIS A 61 -7.71 5.62 2.00
CA HIS A 61 -8.19 4.57 1.11
C HIS A 61 -7.34 4.45 -0.16
N ARG A 62 -6.63 5.53 -0.55
CA ARG A 62 -5.96 5.70 -1.84
C ARG A 62 -6.87 5.28 -3.01
N VAL A 63 -6.27 5.13 -4.18
CA VAL A 63 -6.90 4.51 -5.35
C VAL A 63 -5.94 3.49 -5.97
N PRO A 64 -6.43 2.53 -6.78
CA PRO A 64 -5.59 1.46 -7.35
C PRO A 64 -4.39 1.96 -8.16
N GLU A 65 -4.58 3.04 -8.90
CA GLU A 65 -3.53 3.70 -9.68
C GLU A 65 -3.60 5.21 -9.43
N GLU A 66 -2.46 5.86 -9.25
CA GLU A 66 -2.34 7.31 -9.08
C GLU A 66 -1.36 7.85 -10.13
N LEU A 67 -1.64 9.05 -10.67
CA LEU A 67 -0.78 9.76 -11.60
C LEU A 67 -0.67 11.23 -11.18
N TYR A 68 0.53 11.76 -11.09
CA TYR A 68 0.77 13.18 -10.75
C TYR A 68 1.77 13.81 -11.73
N ASP A 69 1.51 15.05 -12.17
CA ASP A 69 2.48 15.87 -12.90
C ASP A 69 3.36 16.62 -11.88
N VAL A 70 4.39 15.95 -11.37
CA VAL A 70 5.28 16.48 -10.32
C VAL A 70 6.09 17.70 -10.74
N ALA A 71 6.15 18.02 -12.05
CA ALA A 71 6.77 19.26 -12.50
C ALA A 71 5.88 20.49 -12.23
N ASN A 72 4.56 20.33 -12.29
CA ASN A 72 3.59 21.40 -12.08
C ASN A 72 2.88 21.32 -10.71
N ASP A 73 2.79 20.12 -10.13
CA ASP A 73 2.20 19.80 -8.83
C ASP A 73 3.21 18.99 -7.98
N PRO A 74 4.25 19.64 -7.43
CA PRO A 74 5.31 18.96 -6.68
C PRO A 74 4.79 18.28 -5.41
N ASP A 75 3.66 18.73 -4.87
CA ASP A 75 3.03 18.20 -3.65
C ASP A 75 2.07 17.03 -3.92
N CYS A 76 1.88 16.66 -5.18
CA CYS A 76 0.98 15.57 -5.61
C CYS A 76 -0.42 15.71 -4.98
N LEU A 77 -1.00 16.90 -5.12
CA LEU A 77 -2.32 17.23 -4.61
C LEU A 77 -3.42 16.83 -5.59
N HIS A 78 -3.13 16.76 -6.88
CA HIS A 78 -4.09 16.52 -7.94
C HIS A 78 -3.81 15.24 -8.73
N ASN A 79 -4.61 14.19 -8.48
CA ASN A 79 -4.45 12.90 -9.13
C ASN A 79 -5.09 12.92 -10.53
N LEU A 80 -4.26 12.74 -11.54
CA LEU A 80 -4.58 12.81 -12.98
C LEU A 80 -5.01 11.47 -13.56
N ILE A 81 -5.14 10.40 -12.76
CA ILE A 81 -5.34 9.04 -13.28
C ILE A 81 -6.60 8.90 -14.15
N ASP A 82 -7.65 9.64 -13.82
CA ASP A 82 -8.94 9.63 -14.53
C ASP A 82 -9.05 10.77 -15.57
N GLU A 83 -8.02 11.62 -15.70
CA GLU A 83 -8.05 12.74 -16.64
C GLU A 83 -7.61 12.30 -18.04
N SER A 84 -8.46 12.56 -19.03
CA SER A 84 -8.22 12.19 -20.43
C SER A 84 -6.96 12.86 -21.02
N GLY A 85 -6.63 14.08 -20.59
CA GLY A 85 -5.50 14.87 -21.08
C GLY A 85 -4.12 14.26 -20.77
N HIS A 86 -4.01 13.39 -19.76
CA HIS A 86 -2.74 12.81 -19.31
C HIS A 86 -2.61 11.32 -19.60
N GLN A 87 -3.59 10.72 -20.28
CA GLN A 87 -3.60 9.30 -20.64
C GLN A 87 -2.46 8.90 -21.59
N ALA A 88 -1.95 9.83 -22.40
CA ALA A 88 -0.87 9.54 -23.34
C ALA A 88 0.44 9.12 -22.65
N ALA A 89 0.69 9.60 -21.43
CA ALA A 89 1.91 9.25 -20.67
C ALA A 89 1.80 7.91 -19.94
N LEU A 90 0.58 7.48 -19.57
CA LEU A 90 0.34 6.29 -18.74
C LEU A 90 0.87 4.98 -19.33
N PRO A 91 0.69 4.66 -20.63
CA PRO A 91 1.23 3.44 -21.21
C PRO A 91 2.75 3.33 -21.05
N SER A 92 3.47 4.45 -21.24
CA SER A 92 4.93 4.50 -21.08
C SER A 92 5.34 4.24 -19.64
N LEU A 93 4.72 4.93 -18.67
CA LEU A 93 5.02 4.76 -17.24
C LEU A 93 4.69 3.33 -16.76
N ARG A 94 3.56 2.77 -17.19
CA ARG A 94 3.18 1.38 -16.88
C ARG A 94 4.20 0.40 -17.46
N SER A 95 4.63 0.60 -18.70
CA SER A 95 5.65 -0.23 -19.36
C SER A 95 7.01 -0.13 -18.68
N GLU A 96 7.41 1.07 -18.24
CA GLU A 96 8.66 1.30 -17.53
C GLU A 96 8.67 0.56 -16.18
N LEU A 97 7.58 0.69 -15.41
CA LEU A 97 7.43 -0.03 -14.16
C LEU A 97 7.38 -1.55 -14.38
N GLU A 98 6.62 -2.03 -15.36
CA GLU A 98 6.58 -3.47 -15.69
C GLU A 98 7.96 -3.99 -16.08
N GLY A 99 8.69 -3.25 -16.91
CA GLY A 99 10.05 -3.59 -17.32
C GLY A 99 10.99 -3.70 -16.13
N TRP A 100 10.89 -2.78 -15.16
CA TRP A 100 11.64 -2.88 -13.91
C TRP A 100 11.25 -4.11 -13.09
N MET A 101 9.95 -4.35 -12.90
CA MET A 101 9.44 -5.50 -12.16
C MET A 101 9.87 -6.84 -12.77
N LYS A 102 9.92 -6.94 -14.11
CA LYS A 102 10.48 -8.11 -14.82
C LYS A 102 11.97 -8.29 -14.52
N ARG A 103 12.77 -7.22 -14.63
CA ARG A 103 14.22 -7.27 -14.38
C ARG A 103 14.55 -7.70 -12.95
N THR A 104 13.76 -7.26 -11.98
CA THR A 104 14.00 -7.55 -10.55
C THR A 104 13.27 -8.79 -10.05
N LYS A 105 12.52 -9.49 -10.92
CA LYS A 105 11.66 -10.63 -10.56
C LYS A 105 10.71 -10.29 -9.41
N ASP A 106 10.06 -9.12 -9.51
CA ASP A 106 9.15 -8.63 -8.48
C ASP A 106 7.96 -9.57 -8.28
N PRO A 107 7.67 -10.03 -7.04
CA PRO A 107 6.54 -10.91 -6.76
C PRO A 107 5.18 -10.28 -7.12
N MET A 108 5.10 -8.95 -7.25
CA MET A 108 3.88 -8.23 -7.63
C MET A 108 3.64 -8.18 -9.15
N LEU A 109 4.54 -8.71 -9.99
CA LEU A 109 4.42 -8.58 -11.45
C LEU A 109 3.09 -9.13 -11.98
N ALA A 110 2.66 -10.30 -11.50
CA ALA A 110 1.43 -10.94 -11.95
C ALA A 110 0.18 -10.09 -11.64
N VAL A 111 0.11 -9.50 -10.44
CA VAL A 111 -1.02 -8.62 -10.06
C VAL A 111 -0.95 -7.28 -10.80
N PHE A 112 0.24 -6.76 -11.10
CA PHE A 112 0.40 -5.55 -11.90
C PHE A 112 -0.08 -5.72 -13.35
N GLN A 113 0.25 -6.86 -13.98
CA GLN A 113 -0.23 -7.19 -15.33
C GLN A 113 -1.75 -7.33 -15.38
N LYS A 114 -2.37 -7.71 -14.26
CA LYS A 114 -3.83 -7.80 -14.07
C LYS A 114 -4.39 -6.65 -13.23
N ARG A 115 -3.77 -5.46 -13.24
CA ARG A 115 -4.15 -4.32 -12.39
C ARG A 115 -5.63 -3.91 -12.47
N ASN A 116 -6.27 -4.09 -13.63
CA ASN A 116 -7.69 -3.77 -13.82
C ASN A 116 -8.64 -4.85 -13.24
N ASP A 117 -8.13 -6.04 -12.91
CA ASP A 117 -8.91 -7.12 -12.32
C ASP A 117 -8.96 -6.95 -10.79
N VAL A 118 -10.11 -6.50 -10.29
CA VAL A 118 -10.38 -6.29 -8.87
C VAL A 118 -10.21 -7.59 -8.07
N ALA A 119 -10.70 -8.71 -8.59
CA ALA A 119 -10.62 -10.00 -7.90
C ALA A 119 -9.16 -10.47 -7.80
N CYS A 120 -8.37 -10.26 -8.85
CA CYS A 120 -6.95 -10.59 -8.83
C CYS A 120 -6.18 -9.75 -7.80
N ARG A 121 -6.46 -8.45 -7.71
CA ARG A 121 -5.85 -7.55 -6.70
C ARG A 121 -6.20 -7.97 -5.29
N GLU A 122 -7.48 -8.23 -5.02
CA GLU A 122 -7.92 -8.66 -3.69
C GLU A 122 -7.37 -10.03 -3.28
N ALA A 123 -7.33 -11.00 -4.19
CA ALA A 123 -6.75 -12.30 -3.92
C ALA A 123 -5.25 -12.21 -3.57
N TYR A 124 -4.51 -11.33 -4.26
CA TYR A 124 -3.10 -11.07 -3.97
C TYR A 124 -2.90 -10.54 -2.55
N VAL A 125 -3.69 -9.53 -2.15
CA VAL A 125 -3.53 -8.92 -0.81
C VAL A 125 -3.95 -9.87 0.31
N ARG A 126 -5.05 -10.61 0.14
CA ARG A 126 -5.47 -11.64 1.11
C ARG A 126 -4.37 -12.68 1.33
N LYS A 127 -3.76 -13.16 0.26
CA LYS A 127 -2.62 -14.09 0.34
C LYS A 127 -1.46 -13.51 1.14
N GLU A 128 -1.05 -12.27 0.86
CA GLU A 128 0.03 -11.58 1.59
C GLU A 128 -0.31 -11.39 3.10
N GLU A 129 -1.56 -11.09 3.41
CA GLU A 129 -2.07 -10.97 4.79
C GLU A 129 -2.07 -12.31 5.53
N GLU A 130 -2.52 -13.39 4.88
CA GLU A 130 -2.51 -14.75 5.42
C GLU A 130 -1.08 -15.21 5.71
N GLU A 131 -0.16 -15.07 4.75
CA GLU A 131 1.27 -15.39 4.94
C GLU A 131 1.90 -14.58 6.08
N ALA A 132 1.49 -13.32 6.24
CA ALA A 132 1.93 -12.48 7.35
C ALA A 132 1.41 -12.94 8.71
N LEU A 133 0.13 -13.34 8.78
CA LEU A 133 -0.49 -13.88 9.98
C LEU A 133 0.16 -15.20 10.39
N GLU A 134 0.43 -16.09 9.43
CA GLU A 134 1.11 -17.37 9.71
C GLU A 134 2.54 -17.15 10.22
N ARG A 135 3.33 -16.28 9.57
CA ARG A 135 4.66 -15.90 10.08
C ARG A 135 4.60 -15.36 11.51
N ARG A 136 3.56 -14.59 11.86
CA ARG A 136 3.36 -14.07 13.21
C ARG A 136 3.01 -15.18 14.21
N LYS A 137 2.11 -16.11 13.86
CA LYS A 137 1.76 -17.26 14.70
C LYS A 137 2.99 -18.10 15.01
N GLN A 138 3.79 -18.43 14.00
CA GLN A 138 5.04 -19.18 14.16
C GLN A 138 6.04 -18.47 15.08
N ARG A 139 6.24 -17.15 14.90
CA ARG A 139 7.12 -16.35 15.78
C ARG A 139 6.66 -16.39 17.24
N ARG A 140 5.36 -16.25 17.49
CA ARG A 140 4.76 -16.33 18.84
C ARG A 140 4.94 -17.71 19.46
N GLY A 141 4.71 -18.78 18.69
CA GLY A 141 4.95 -20.16 19.13
C GLY A 141 6.40 -20.40 19.55
N LYS A 142 7.37 -19.95 18.73
CA LYS A 142 8.81 -20.03 19.07
C LYS A 142 9.19 -19.21 20.31
N GLN A 143 8.59 -18.03 20.50
CA GLN A 143 8.84 -17.24 21.71
C GLN A 143 8.25 -17.90 22.96
N ARG A 144 7.07 -18.53 22.85
CA ARG A 144 6.43 -19.25 23.94
C ARG A 144 7.22 -20.50 24.33
N SER A 145 7.76 -21.26 23.37
CA SER A 145 8.61 -22.41 23.66
C SER A 145 9.94 -22.02 24.32
N LYS A 146 10.54 -20.89 23.91
CA LYS A 146 11.76 -20.35 24.56
C LYS A 146 11.55 -19.86 25.99
N ARG A 147 10.32 -19.44 26.35
CA ARG A 147 9.98 -18.94 27.70
C ARG A 147 9.42 -20.03 28.63
N ALA A 148 9.18 -21.25 28.13
CA ALA A 148 8.76 -22.35 28.99
C ALA A 148 9.94 -22.80 29.87
N PRO A 149 9.80 -22.93 31.20
CA PRO A 149 10.88 -23.38 32.06
C PRO A 149 11.29 -24.81 31.66
N SER A 150 12.60 -25.07 31.59
CA SER A 150 13.10 -26.43 31.40
C SER A 150 12.62 -27.26 32.58
N LYS A 151 11.81 -28.29 32.33
CA LYS A 151 11.58 -29.34 33.32
C LYS A 151 12.91 -30.09 33.46
N GLN A 152 13.78 -29.60 34.34
CA GLN A 152 14.92 -30.38 34.80
C GLN A 152 14.33 -31.60 35.49
N SER A 153 14.51 -32.76 34.85
CA SER A 153 14.10 -34.05 35.38
C SER A 153 14.82 -34.27 36.70
N ALA A 154 14.13 -34.04 37.82
CA ALA A 154 14.52 -34.59 39.10
C ALA A 154 14.46 -36.12 38.95
N ARG A 155 15.61 -36.76 38.74
CA ARG A 155 15.79 -38.19 38.96
C ARG A 155 16.36 -38.36 40.36
N LEU A 156 15.60 -39.12 41.16
CA LEU A 156 15.93 -39.71 42.46
C LEU A 156 17.25 -40.47 42.42
#